data_AF-A0A7K2M0L9-F1
#
_entry.id   AF-A0A7K2M0L9-F1
#
_cell.length_a   1.000
_cell.length_b   1.000
_cell.length_c   1.000
_cell.angle_alpha   90.00
_cell.angle_beta   90.00
_cell.angle_gamma   90.00
#
_symmetry.space_group_name_H-M   'P 1'
#
loop_
_entity.id
_entity.type
_entity.pdbx_description
1 polymer ?
#
loop_
_entity_poly.entity_id
_entity_poly.type
_entity_poly.pdbx_seq_one_letter_code
_entity_poly.pdbx_strand_id
1 'polypeptide(L)'
;MPQSVPSFADLLDSARSSAVHLEMRDSYGVSSEADLFARWQATGQADTDPDSPFWAPWTSLIRRITARGVVVRRARIVSEPVSDYIRYEHAVTGVNLAAGESVRWLPRRRASDIALPGNDFWLIDNRLIRWNHFTGDGASAPGEVSEDPAAARLCAQAFEAVWERAIPHHEYKIR
;
A
#
# COMPACT_ATOMS: atom_id res chain seq x y z
N MET A 1 -33.14 -3.21 6.13
CA MET A 1 -32.00 -2.27 6.16
C MET A 1 -31.06 -2.69 5.05
N PRO A 2 -30.77 -1.89 4.01
CA PRO A 2 -29.71 -2.26 3.09
C PRO A 2 -28.40 -2.25 3.87
N GLN A 3 -27.68 -3.37 3.89
CA GLN A 3 -26.32 -3.42 4.41
C GLN A 3 -25.51 -2.36 3.67
N SER A 4 -25.12 -1.30 4.37
CA SER A 4 -24.18 -0.30 3.85
C SER A 4 -22.92 -1.04 3.43
N VAL A 5 -22.50 -0.86 2.18
CA VAL A 5 -21.22 -1.37 1.70
C VAL A 5 -20.13 -0.90 2.66
N PRO A 6 -19.37 -1.81 3.31
CA PRO A 6 -18.38 -1.43 4.29
C PRO A 6 -17.35 -0.48 3.68
N SER A 7 -16.99 0.57 4.42
CA SER A 7 -15.96 1.50 3.96
C SER A 7 -14.60 0.80 3.92
N PHE A 8 -13.63 1.38 3.21
CA PHE A 8 -12.26 0.86 3.21
C PHE A 8 -11.66 0.77 4.62
N ALA A 9 -11.94 1.76 5.47
CA ALA A 9 -11.51 1.74 6.87
C ALA A 9 -12.16 0.60 7.64
N ASP A 10 -13.46 0.35 7.45
CA ASP A 10 -14.18 -0.76 8.11
C ASP A 10 -13.63 -2.12 7.67
N LEU A 11 -13.30 -2.26 6.38
CA LEU A 11 -12.69 -3.48 5.85
C LEU A 11 -11.34 -3.76 6.52
N LEU A 12 -10.43 -2.78 6.55
CA LEU A 12 -9.14 -2.94 7.23
C LEU A 12 -9.30 -3.16 8.73
N ASP A 13 -10.23 -2.46 9.38
CA ASP A 13 -10.47 -2.62 10.81
C ASP A 13 -11.09 -3.99 11.15
N SER A 14 -11.69 -4.67 10.17
CA SER A 14 -12.17 -6.04 10.34
C SER A 14 -11.06 -7.09 10.46
N ALA A 15 -9.80 -6.75 10.12
CA ALA A 15 -8.67 -7.67 10.19
C ALA A 15 -8.47 -8.26 11.60
N ARG A 16 -8.16 -9.56 11.66
CA ARG A 16 -7.96 -10.31 12.91
C ARG A 16 -6.52 -10.81 13.09
N SER A 17 -5.83 -11.08 11.99
CA SER A 17 -4.50 -11.70 11.98
C SER A 17 -3.52 -10.97 11.09
N SER A 18 -3.93 -10.60 9.88
CA SER A 18 -3.04 -9.96 8.91
C SER A 18 -3.79 -9.07 7.92
N ALA A 19 -3.12 -8.01 7.48
CA ALA A 19 -3.51 -7.20 6.34
C ALA A 19 -2.27 -6.90 5.51
N VAL A 20 -2.25 -7.37 4.27
CA VAL A 20 -1.11 -7.16 3.36
C VAL A 20 -1.53 -6.30 2.18
N HIS A 21 -0.64 -5.41 1.74
CA HIS A 21 -0.88 -4.53 0.62
C HIS A 21 0.22 -4.63 -0.43
N LEU A 22 -0.15 -4.98 -1.67
CA LEU A 22 0.75 -4.96 -2.80
C LEU A 22 0.44 -3.76 -3.70
N GLU A 23 1.48 -2.98 -3.97
CA GLU A 23 1.48 -1.80 -4.84
C GLU A 23 2.49 -2.04 -5.98
N MET A 24 2.04 -1.87 -7.22
CA MET A 24 2.85 -2.23 -8.39
C MET A 24 3.01 -1.09 -9.41
N ARG A 25 2.46 0.10 -9.15
CA ARG A 25 2.54 1.25 -10.06
C ARG A 25 3.68 2.17 -9.64
N ASP A 26 4.31 2.83 -10.61
CA ASP A 26 5.37 3.81 -10.35
C ASP A 26 4.82 5.24 -10.15
N SER A 27 3.50 5.41 -10.22
CA SER A 27 2.82 6.67 -9.96
C SER A 27 1.33 6.42 -9.71
N TYR A 28 0.79 7.09 -8.71
CA TYR A 28 -0.65 7.16 -8.47
C TYR A 28 -1.13 8.60 -8.68
N GLY A 29 -2.15 8.78 -9.53
CA GLY A 29 -2.80 10.07 -9.78
C GLY A 29 -3.85 10.37 -8.72
N VAL A 30 -3.54 10.12 -7.45
CA VAL A 30 -4.51 10.27 -6.35
C VAL A 30 -4.62 11.75 -6.00
N SER A 31 -5.79 12.33 -6.30
CA SER A 31 -6.02 13.77 -6.17
C SER A 31 -5.80 14.30 -4.74
N SER A 32 -6.06 13.50 -3.71
CA SER A 32 -5.82 13.90 -2.31
C SER A 32 -4.34 14.07 -1.97
N GLU A 33 -3.45 13.42 -2.71
CA GLU A 33 -1.99 13.54 -2.53
C GLU A 33 -1.36 14.56 -3.48
N ALA A 34 -2.08 15.01 -4.50
CA ALA A 34 -1.55 15.89 -5.54
C ALA A 34 -0.95 17.18 -4.98
N ASP A 35 -1.61 17.80 -3.99
CA ASP A 35 -1.11 19.02 -3.35
C ASP A 35 0.13 18.79 -2.49
N LEU A 36 0.21 17.64 -1.81
CA LEU A 36 1.39 17.27 -1.02
C LEU A 36 2.58 16.94 -1.92
N PHE A 37 2.32 16.18 -2.97
CA PHE A 37 3.31 15.83 -3.98
C PHE A 37 3.83 17.08 -4.68
N ALA A 38 2.95 17.99 -5.10
CA ALA A 38 3.34 19.25 -5.73
C ALA A 38 4.16 20.14 -4.78
N ARG A 39 3.78 20.21 -3.49
CA ARG A 39 4.60 20.90 -2.47
C ARG A 39 5.97 20.27 -2.33
N TRP A 40 6.05 18.95 -2.23
CA TRP A 40 7.32 18.23 -2.12
C TRP A 40 8.19 18.42 -3.37
N GLN A 41 7.62 18.40 -4.57
CA GLN A 41 8.36 18.68 -5.80
C GLN A 41 8.93 20.11 -5.81
N ALA A 42 8.19 21.07 -5.25
CA ALA A 42 8.61 22.47 -5.21
C ALA A 42 9.66 22.75 -4.11
N THR A 43 9.57 22.11 -2.95
CA THR A 43 10.36 22.46 -1.75
C THR A 43 11.35 21.37 -1.31
N GLY A 44 11.17 20.14 -1.78
CA GLY A 44 11.86 18.95 -1.28
C GLY A 44 11.38 18.48 0.10
N GLN A 45 10.41 19.15 0.71
CA GLN A 45 9.93 18.85 2.07
C GLN A 45 8.67 17.98 2.01
N ALA A 46 8.78 16.78 2.56
CA ALA A 46 7.67 15.86 2.73
C ALA A 46 7.03 16.07 4.11
N ASP A 47 5.70 15.97 4.19
CA ASP A 47 5.04 15.84 5.48
C ASP A 47 5.27 14.42 6.01
N THR A 48 6.19 14.31 6.97
CA THR A 48 6.57 13.06 7.63
C THR A 48 6.05 12.97 9.06
N ASP A 49 5.17 13.89 9.47
CA ASP A 49 4.56 13.87 10.80
C ASP A 49 3.37 12.90 10.80
N PRO A 50 3.44 11.77 11.54
CA PRO A 50 2.35 10.81 11.58
C PRO A 50 1.08 11.35 12.25
N ASP A 51 1.17 12.45 12.98
CA ASP A 51 0.05 13.09 13.67
C ASP A 51 -0.47 14.34 12.92
N SER A 52 0.05 14.62 11.71
CA SER A 52 -0.42 15.71 10.86
C SER A 52 -1.89 15.53 10.47
N PRO A 53 -2.65 16.61 10.19
CA PRO A 53 -4.06 16.49 9.78
C PRO A 53 -4.30 15.57 8.58
N PHE A 54 -3.31 15.45 7.69
CA PHE A 54 -3.38 14.56 6.53
C PHE A 54 -3.16 13.10 6.92
N TRP A 55 -2.13 12.82 7.73
CA TRP A 55 -1.74 11.45 8.08
C TRP A 55 -2.52 10.86 9.25
N ALA A 56 -2.96 11.68 10.20
CA ALA A 56 -3.62 11.26 11.43
C ALA A 56 -4.78 10.27 11.22
N PRO A 57 -5.67 10.42 10.22
CA PRO A 57 -6.71 9.43 9.96
C PRO A 57 -6.16 8.04 9.60
N TRP A 58 -5.14 7.99 8.73
CA TRP A 58 -4.48 6.76 8.30
C TRP A 58 -3.69 6.12 9.43
N THR A 59 -2.81 6.89 10.08
CA THR A 59 -1.94 6.40 11.15
C THR A 59 -2.75 5.93 12.35
N SER A 60 -3.84 6.63 12.70
CA SER A 60 -4.75 6.19 13.77
C SER A 60 -5.43 4.87 13.44
N LEU A 61 -5.85 4.65 12.19
CA LEU A 61 -6.44 3.38 11.76
C LEU A 61 -5.44 2.23 11.90
N ILE A 62 -4.25 2.38 11.31
CA ILE A 62 -3.21 1.34 11.36
C ILE A 62 -2.75 1.08 12.79
N ARG A 63 -2.53 2.12 13.61
CA ARG A 63 -2.17 1.96 15.03
C ARG A 63 -3.22 1.16 15.80
N ARG A 64 -4.52 1.37 15.55
CA ARG A 64 -5.59 0.56 16.16
C ARG A 64 -5.53 -0.90 15.71
N ILE A 65 -5.29 -1.13 14.42
CA ILE A 65 -5.20 -2.48 13.85
C ILE A 65 -4.00 -3.24 14.44
N THR A 66 -2.81 -2.62 14.45
CA THR A 66 -1.57 -3.23 14.94
C THR A 66 -1.59 -3.40 16.47
N ALA A 67 -2.23 -2.49 17.21
CA ALA A 67 -2.43 -2.65 18.66
C ALA A 67 -3.27 -3.88 19.04
N ARG A 68 -4.10 -4.41 18.12
CA ARG A 68 -4.81 -5.69 18.30
C ARG A 68 -3.95 -6.92 17.98
N GLY A 69 -2.69 -6.74 17.61
CA GLY A 69 -1.77 -7.82 17.21
C GLY A 69 -1.88 -8.22 15.73
N VAL A 70 -2.61 -7.46 14.90
CA VAL A 70 -2.69 -7.71 13.47
C VAL A 70 -1.39 -7.31 12.78
N VAL A 71 -0.84 -8.20 11.95
CA VAL A 71 0.38 -7.94 11.18
C VAL A 71 0.03 -7.17 9.90
N VAL A 72 0.47 -5.92 9.81
CA VAL A 72 0.28 -5.07 8.62
C VAL A 72 1.57 -4.99 7.82
N ARG A 73 1.53 -5.44 6.56
CA ARG A 73 2.70 -5.44 5.66
C ARG A 73 2.38 -4.77 4.34
N ARG A 74 3.33 -4.01 3.81
CA ARG A 74 3.23 -3.34 2.51
C ARG A 74 4.45 -3.65 1.65
N ALA A 75 4.21 -4.13 0.44
CA ALA A 75 5.24 -4.38 -0.54
C ALA A 75 5.00 -3.50 -1.76
N ARG A 76 6.06 -2.81 -2.21
CA ARG A 76 6.04 -1.97 -3.41
C ARG A 76 6.95 -2.54 -4.48
N ILE A 77 6.41 -2.81 -5.66
CA ILE A 77 7.22 -3.13 -6.84
C ILE A 77 7.46 -1.85 -7.62
N VAL A 78 8.72 -1.46 -7.75
CA VAL A 78 9.11 -0.15 -8.30
C VAL A 78 10.10 -0.29 -9.45
N SER A 79 9.92 0.51 -10.48
CA SER A 79 10.89 0.66 -11.58
C SER A 79 12.11 1.46 -11.10
N GLU A 80 13.28 1.16 -11.67
CA GLU A 80 14.52 1.88 -11.41
C GLU A 80 15.15 2.33 -12.74
N PRO A 81 15.61 3.58 -12.89
CA PRO A 81 15.54 4.68 -11.93
C PRO A 81 14.11 5.02 -11.51
N VAL A 82 13.92 5.37 -10.25
CA VAL A 82 12.58 5.60 -9.68
C VAL A 82 11.97 6.89 -10.22
N SER A 83 10.65 6.94 -10.29
CA SER A 83 9.91 8.16 -10.58
C SER A 83 10.01 9.16 -9.42
N ASP A 84 9.70 10.42 -9.67
CA ASP A 84 9.58 11.44 -8.62
C ASP A 84 8.50 11.06 -7.60
N TYR A 85 7.43 10.42 -8.05
CA TYR A 85 6.38 9.94 -7.16
C TYR A 85 6.91 8.87 -6.20
N ILE A 86 7.68 7.90 -6.67
CA ILE A 86 8.30 6.89 -5.79
C ILE A 86 9.34 7.53 -4.84
N ARG A 87 10.04 8.59 -5.27
CA ARG A 87 10.92 9.36 -4.35
C ARG A 87 10.11 10.01 -3.23
N TYR A 88 8.97 10.62 -3.55
CA TYR A 88 8.05 11.17 -2.57
C TYR A 88 7.52 10.08 -1.63
N GLU A 89 6.98 8.97 -2.16
CA GLU A 89 6.49 7.86 -1.36
C GLU A 89 7.55 7.32 -0.41
N HIS A 90 8.79 7.16 -0.90
CA HIS A 90 9.90 6.72 -0.07
C HIS A 90 10.18 7.70 1.06
N ALA A 91 10.16 9.02 0.79
CA ALA A 91 10.34 10.04 1.81
C ALA A 91 9.25 10.02 2.89
N VAL A 92 7.97 9.80 2.53
CA VAL A 92 6.85 9.76 3.50
C VAL A 92 6.65 8.41 4.18
N THR A 93 7.31 7.34 3.72
CA THR A 93 7.12 5.98 4.25
C THR A 93 7.48 5.85 5.75
N GLY A 94 8.27 6.78 6.29
CA GLY A 94 8.49 6.87 7.73
C GLY A 94 7.18 6.95 8.54
N VAL A 95 6.13 7.56 7.97
CA VAL A 95 4.80 7.64 8.59
C VAL A 95 4.14 6.26 8.68
N ASN A 96 4.21 5.43 7.64
CA ASN A 96 3.68 4.07 7.66
C ASN A 96 4.40 3.23 8.74
N LEU A 97 5.73 3.35 8.83
CA LEU A 97 6.52 2.65 9.85
C LEU A 97 6.14 3.11 11.26
N ALA A 98 5.97 4.42 11.48
CA ALA A 98 5.54 4.97 12.76
C ALA A 98 4.13 4.55 13.17
N ALA A 99 3.28 4.18 12.20
CA ALA A 99 1.94 3.63 12.46
C ALA A 99 1.97 2.13 12.82
N GLY A 100 3.08 1.44 12.58
CA GLY A 100 3.26 0.01 12.85
C GLY A 100 3.22 -0.89 11.61
N GLU A 101 3.23 -0.33 10.39
CA GLU A 101 3.37 -1.14 9.18
C GLU A 101 4.81 -1.61 9.01
N SER A 102 4.99 -2.79 8.42
CA SER A 102 6.28 -3.20 7.86
C SER A 102 6.28 -2.95 6.35
N VAL A 103 7.24 -2.18 5.84
CA VAL A 103 7.31 -1.80 4.42
C VAL A 103 8.58 -2.35 3.75
N ARG A 104 8.41 -2.95 2.57
CA ARG A 104 9.51 -3.45 1.72
C ARG A 104 9.37 -3.00 0.26
N TRP A 105 10.50 -2.92 -0.43
CA TRP A 105 10.62 -2.42 -1.81
C TRP A 105 11.28 -3.48 -2.69
N LEU A 106 10.64 -3.84 -3.80
CA LEU A 106 11.17 -4.77 -4.78
C LEU A 106 11.47 -4.03 -6.09
N PRO A 107 12.75 -3.93 -6.49
CA PRO A 107 13.10 -3.52 -7.84
C PRO A 107 12.39 -4.40 -8.88
N ARG A 108 11.68 -3.78 -9.84
CA ARG A 108 10.82 -4.48 -10.82
C ARG A 108 11.57 -5.54 -11.63
N ARG A 109 12.86 -5.32 -11.91
CA ARG A 109 13.77 -6.29 -12.54
C ARG A 109 13.92 -7.62 -11.79
N ARG A 110 13.55 -7.68 -10.50
CA ARG A 110 13.56 -8.89 -9.65
C ARG A 110 12.17 -9.52 -9.49
N ALA A 111 11.16 -8.97 -10.16
CA ALA A 111 9.78 -9.43 -10.13
C ALA A 111 9.34 -10.15 -11.42
N SER A 112 10.20 -10.21 -12.44
CA SER A 112 9.82 -10.67 -13.80
C SER A 112 9.31 -12.11 -13.90
N ASP A 113 9.73 -12.97 -12.97
CA ASP A 113 9.36 -14.39 -12.87
C ASP A 113 8.29 -14.65 -11.78
N ILE A 114 7.70 -13.59 -11.21
CA ILE A 114 6.63 -13.71 -10.20
C ILE A 114 5.28 -13.64 -10.90
N ALA A 115 4.41 -14.60 -10.61
CA ALA A 115 3.00 -14.52 -10.99
C ALA A 115 2.29 -13.47 -10.12
N LEU A 116 1.97 -12.32 -10.70
CA LEU A 116 1.32 -11.21 -10.02
C LEU A 116 -0.15 -11.10 -10.45
N PRO A 117 -1.09 -10.72 -9.55
CA PRO A 117 -2.43 -10.35 -9.97
C PRO A 117 -2.36 -9.07 -10.82
N GLY A 118 -3.37 -8.86 -11.68
CA GLY A 118 -3.37 -7.72 -12.61
C GLY A 118 -3.54 -6.36 -11.95
N ASN A 119 -4.02 -6.31 -10.71
CA ASN A 119 -4.30 -5.08 -9.97
C ASN A 119 -3.58 -5.08 -8.63
N ASP A 120 -3.30 -3.87 -8.14
CA ASP A 120 -2.91 -3.64 -6.75
C ASP A 120 -4.04 -4.10 -5.82
N PHE A 121 -3.69 -4.54 -4.62
CA PHE A 121 -4.69 -5.08 -3.71
C PHE A 121 -4.29 -4.96 -2.25
N TRP A 122 -5.31 -4.91 -1.40
CA TRP A 122 -5.22 -5.35 -0.01
C TRP A 122 -5.75 -6.77 0.11
N LEU A 123 -5.08 -7.61 0.89
CA LEU A 123 -5.56 -8.92 1.29
C LEU A 123 -5.60 -8.99 2.82
N ILE A 124 -6.79 -9.24 3.34
CA ILE A 124 -7.10 -9.26 4.78
C ILE A 124 -7.36 -10.71 5.19
N ASP A 125 -6.68 -11.16 6.24
CA ASP A 125 -6.78 -12.50 6.82
C ASP A 125 -6.69 -13.63 5.79
N ASN A 126 -5.86 -13.46 4.76
CA ASN A 126 -5.67 -14.39 3.63
C ASN A 126 -6.98 -14.82 2.93
N ARG A 127 -8.01 -13.97 3.00
CA ARG A 127 -9.37 -14.35 2.57
C ARG A 127 -10.09 -13.24 1.81
N LEU A 128 -10.07 -12.03 2.35
CA LEU A 128 -10.83 -10.90 1.85
C LEU A 128 -9.92 -9.99 1.02
N ILE A 129 -10.22 -9.84 -0.25
CA ILE A 129 -9.46 -9.01 -1.18
C ILE A 129 -10.17 -7.69 -1.37
N ARG A 130 -9.42 -6.60 -1.37
CA ARG A 130 -9.87 -5.28 -1.80
C ARG A 130 -8.98 -4.82 -2.95
N TRP A 131 -9.51 -4.87 -4.18
CA TRP A 131 -8.82 -4.53 -5.42
C TRP A 131 -8.73 -3.03 -5.63
N ASN A 132 -7.52 -2.51 -5.72
CA ASN A 132 -7.30 -1.10 -6.03
C ASN A 132 -7.30 -0.94 -7.56
N HIS A 133 -8.41 -0.45 -8.08
CA HIS A 133 -8.56 -0.12 -9.48
C HIS A 133 -8.10 1.30 -9.75
N PHE A 134 -7.35 1.48 -10.83
CA PHE A 134 -6.89 2.78 -11.30
C PHE A 134 -7.31 2.97 -12.75
N THR A 135 -7.70 4.19 -13.09
CA THR A 135 -8.00 4.58 -14.46
C THR A 135 -6.72 4.63 -15.31
N GLY A 136 -6.87 4.75 -16.63
CA GLY A 136 -5.73 4.79 -17.56
C GLY A 136 -4.79 5.98 -17.33
N ASP A 137 -5.31 7.10 -16.83
CA ASP A 137 -4.56 8.29 -16.42
C ASP A 137 -4.07 8.21 -14.95
N GLY A 138 -4.34 7.10 -14.25
CA GLY A 138 -3.78 6.79 -12.94
C GLY A 138 -4.59 7.29 -11.75
N ALA A 139 -5.76 7.91 -11.95
CA ALA A 139 -6.66 8.25 -10.86
C ALA A 139 -7.24 7.00 -10.19
N SER A 140 -7.57 7.10 -8.90
CA SER A 140 -8.25 6.01 -8.19
C SER A 140 -9.67 5.84 -8.74
N ALA A 141 -10.00 4.62 -9.15
CA ALA A 141 -11.37 4.22 -9.47
C ALA A 141 -12.05 3.59 -8.24
N PRO A 142 -13.39 3.44 -8.25
CA PRO A 142 -14.07 2.63 -7.25
C PRO A 142 -13.46 1.23 -7.26
N GLY A 143 -12.98 0.79 -6.12
CA GLY A 143 -12.39 -0.53 -6.06
C GLY A 143 -13.39 -1.58 -5.62
N GLU A 144 -12.98 -2.84 -5.79
CA GLU A 144 -13.85 -4.00 -5.68
C GLU A 144 -13.46 -4.84 -4.47
N VAL A 145 -14.44 -5.52 -3.87
CA VAL A 145 -14.22 -6.50 -2.80
C VAL A 145 -14.52 -7.89 -3.33
N SER A 146 -13.64 -8.84 -3.05
CA SER A 146 -13.81 -10.24 -3.42
C SER A 146 -13.41 -11.17 -2.28
N GLU A 147 -14.13 -12.27 -2.15
CA GLU A 147 -13.79 -13.38 -1.24
C GLU A 147 -13.56 -14.70 -2.01
N ASP A 148 -13.33 -14.62 -3.33
CA ASP A 148 -13.02 -15.81 -4.13
C ASP A 148 -11.75 -16.48 -3.59
N PRO A 149 -11.84 -17.74 -3.10
CA PRO A 149 -10.69 -18.43 -2.52
C PRO A 149 -9.54 -18.63 -3.51
N ALA A 150 -9.81 -18.76 -4.82
CA ALA A 150 -8.76 -18.91 -5.82
C ALA A 150 -7.99 -17.60 -6.01
N ALA A 151 -8.69 -16.48 -6.11
CA ALA A 151 -8.08 -15.15 -6.20
C ALA A 151 -7.32 -14.80 -4.92
N ALA A 152 -7.85 -15.11 -3.73
CA ALA A 152 -7.19 -14.86 -2.46
C ALA A 152 -5.89 -15.65 -2.32
N ARG A 153 -5.88 -16.92 -2.75
CA ARG A 153 -4.65 -17.74 -2.81
C ARG A 153 -3.61 -17.17 -3.75
N LEU A 154 -4.01 -16.72 -4.95
CA LEU A 154 -3.10 -16.06 -5.90
C LEU A 154 -2.48 -14.81 -5.26
N CYS A 155 -3.29 -13.96 -4.64
CA CYS A 155 -2.83 -12.74 -3.96
C CYS A 155 -1.85 -13.05 -2.82
N ALA A 156 -2.17 -14.04 -1.98
CA ALA A 156 -1.30 -14.45 -0.89
C ALA A 156 0.07 -14.93 -1.39
N GLN A 157 0.08 -15.82 -2.40
CA GLN A 157 1.30 -16.36 -2.98
C GLN A 157 2.14 -15.26 -3.66
N ALA A 158 1.51 -14.39 -4.43
CA ALA A 158 2.16 -13.26 -5.07
C ALA A 158 2.78 -12.32 -4.03
N PHE A 159 2.05 -11.98 -2.97
CA PHE A 159 2.54 -11.12 -1.91
C PHE A 159 3.77 -11.70 -1.22
N GLU A 160 3.73 -12.97 -0.80
CA GLU A 160 4.89 -13.60 -0.13
C GLU A 160 6.10 -13.70 -1.05
N ALA A 161 5.92 -14.08 -2.33
CA ALA A 161 7.01 -14.13 -3.31
C ALA A 161 7.68 -12.76 -3.50
N VAL A 162 6.89 -11.68 -3.50
CA VAL A 162 7.42 -10.31 -3.50
C VAL A 162 8.12 -10.01 -2.19
N TRP A 163 7.47 -10.28 -1.05
CA TRP A 163 7.94 -9.96 0.29
C TRP A 163 9.30 -10.57 0.62
N GLU A 164 9.51 -11.84 0.27
CA GLU A 164 10.76 -12.58 0.48
C GLU A 164 11.94 -11.98 -0.30
N ARG A 165 11.68 -11.41 -1.48
CA ARG A 165 12.71 -10.81 -2.34
C ARG A 165 12.91 -9.32 -2.09
N ALA A 166 11.89 -8.65 -1.55
CA ALA A 166 11.86 -7.21 -1.34
C ALA A 166 12.82 -6.78 -0.21
N ILE A 167 13.36 -5.58 -0.35
CA ILE A 167 14.35 -4.99 0.56
C ILE A 167 13.60 -4.18 1.63
N PRO A 168 13.88 -4.38 2.93
CA PRO A 168 13.33 -3.54 4.00
C PRO A 168 13.54 -2.05 3.76
N HIS A 169 12.55 -1.21 4.09
CA HIS A 169 12.62 0.24 3.81
C HIS A 169 13.92 0.91 4.30
N HIS A 170 14.43 0.56 5.48
CA HIS A 170 15.65 1.15 6.04
C HIS A 170 16.92 0.81 5.24
N GLU A 171 16.91 -0.33 4.53
CA GLU A 171 18.00 -0.79 3.67
C GLU A 171 17.85 -0.34 2.21
N TYR A 172 16.62 -0.12 1.74
CA TYR A 172 16.36 0.28 0.37
C TYR A 172 16.82 1.73 0.12
N LYS A 173 17.83 1.89 -0.74
CA LYS A 173 18.37 3.18 -1.15
C LYS A 173 17.95 3.48 -2.59
N ILE A 174 17.24 4.59 -2.77
CA ILE A 174 17.01 5.17 -4.08
C ILE A 174 18.37 5.63 -4.63
N ARG A 175 18.68 5.20 -5.85
CA ARG A 175 19.89 5.59 -6.59
C ARG A 175 19.52 6.49 -7.76
#